data_AF-A0A8T4T3X0-F1
#
_entry.id   AF-A0A8T4T3X0-F1
#
_cell.length_a   1.000
_cell.length_b   1.000
_cell.length_c   1.000
_cell.angle_alpha   90.00
_cell.angle_beta   90.00
_cell.angle_gamma   90.00
#
_symmetry.space_group_name_H-M   'P 1'
#
loop_
_entity.id
_entity.type
_entity.pdbx_description
1 polymer ?
#
loop_
_entity_poly.entity_id
_entity_poly.type
_entity_poly.pdbx_seq_one_letter_code
_entity_poly.pdbx_strand_id
1 'polypeptide(L)'
;MTEIVKKMILQKLIRANIWGGKHTPLDFVKKGIPEHYRNTHQGQREIEKTLKELVNDGWIIIVLKKTGKGSDEHVSLNQRKVQEIQQFMNQI
;
A
#
# COMPACT_ATOMS: atom_id res chain seq x y z
N MET A 1 11.23 10.09 -6.15
CA MET A 1 10.31 10.30 -5.01
C MET A 1 9.29 9.17 -4.94
N THR A 2 8.67 8.79 -6.07
CA THR A 2 7.68 7.71 -6.16
C THR A 2 8.15 6.41 -5.51
N GLU A 3 9.41 6.04 -5.73
CA GLU A 3 10.01 4.85 -5.14
C GLU A 3 10.08 4.87 -3.61
N ILE A 4 10.20 6.05 -2.99
CA ILE A 4 10.18 6.19 -1.53
C ILE A 4 8.78 5.89 -1.02
N VAL A 5 7.74 6.49 -1.61
CA VAL A 5 6.35 6.23 -1.23
C VAL A 5 6.00 4.75 -1.45
N LYS A 6 6.43 4.17 -2.57
CA LYS A 6 6.29 2.74 -2.89
C LYS A 6 6.93 1.88 -1.80
N LYS A 7 8.19 2.16 -1.44
CA LYS A 7 8.92 1.48 -0.35
C LYS A 7 8.20 1.63 0.99
N MET A 8 7.69 2.80 1.35
CA MET A 8 6.98 3.01 2.62
C MET A 8 5.69 2.19 2.72
N ILE A 9 4.90 2.14 1.65
CA ILE A 9 3.67 1.34 1.57
C ILE A 9 4.01 -0.15 1.71
N LEU A 10 4.95 -0.64 0.91
CA LEU A 10 5.37 -2.05 0.93
C LEU A 10 5.97 -2.43 2.29
N GLN A 11 6.89 -1.62 2.82
CA GLN A 11 7.53 -1.85 4.11
C GLN A 11 6.50 -1.93 5.24
N LYS A 12 5.49 -1.06 5.24
CA LYS A 12 4.43 -1.10 6.25
C LYS A 12 3.65 -2.42 6.19
N LEU A 13 3.25 -2.85 5.00
CA LEU A 13 2.51 -4.09 4.82
C LEU A 13 3.37 -5.33 5.15
N ILE A 14 4.65 -5.33 4.76
CA ILE A 14 5.62 -6.40 5.08
C ILE A 14 5.80 -6.52 6.59
N ARG A 15 6.08 -5.41 7.28
CA ARG A 15 6.32 -5.40 8.75
C ARG A 15 5.08 -5.87 9.53
N ALA A 16 3.88 -5.59 9.02
CA ALA A 16 2.63 -6.06 9.61
C ALA A 16 2.21 -7.46 9.13
N ASN A 17 3.04 -8.12 8.31
CA ASN A 17 2.80 -9.43 7.71
C ASN A 17 1.46 -9.51 6.95
N ILE A 18 1.09 -8.43 6.24
CA ILE A 18 -0.18 -8.32 5.51
C ILE A 18 -0.05 -8.93 4.12
N TRP A 19 -0.35 -10.22 4.00
CA TRP A 19 -0.24 -10.98 2.76
C TRP A 19 -1.51 -11.77 2.47
N GLY A 20 -1.93 -11.78 1.20
CA GLY A 20 -3.01 -12.63 0.71
C GLY A 20 -4.30 -12.44 1.51
N GLY A 21 -4.68 -13.49 2.26
CA GLY A 21 -5.90 -13.53 3.08
C GLY A 21 -5.90 -12.57 4.29
N LYS A 22 -4.75 -12.07 4.73
CA LYS A 22 -4.65 -11.04 5.76
C LYS A 22 -4.60 -9.67 5.10
N HIS A 23 -5.53 -8.78 5.46
CA HIS A 23 -5.67 -7.43 4.90
C HIS A 23 -5.91 -6.38 5.98
N THR A 24 -5.62 -5.11 5.68
CA THR A 24 -5.82 -3.96 6.58
C THR A 24 -6.56 -2.84 5.85
N PRO A 25 -7.32 -1.96 6.53
CA PRO A 25 -7.89 -0.77 5.89
C PRO A 25 -6.82 0.06 5.18
N LEU A 26 -7.11 0.52 3.96
CA LEU A 26 -6.17 1.30 3.14
C LEU A 26 -5.77 2.61 3.82
N ASP A 27 -6.69 3.24 4.54
CA ASP A 27 -6.42 4.46 5.30
C ASP A 27 -5.31 4.26 6.35
N PHE A 28 -5.22 3.08 6.97
CA PHE A 28 -4.15 2.79 7.92
C PHE A 28 -2.78 2.74 7.24
N VAL A 29 -2.74 2.30 5.98
CA VAL A 29 -1.50 2.31 5.19
C VAL A 29 -1.11 3.74 4.84
N LYS A 30 -2.05 4.57 4.36
CA LYS A 30 -1.84 6.00 4.06
C LYS A 30 -1.35 6.79 5.28
N LYS A 31 -1.90 6.50 6.48
CA LYS A 31 -1.44 7.08 7.76
C LYS A 31 -0.01 6.68 8.16
N GLY A 32 0.60 5.69 7.52
CA GLY A 32 2.01 5.36 7.71
C GLY A 32 2.98 6.33 7.03
N ILE A 33 2.47 7.25 6.20
CA ILE A 33 3.25 8.25 5.48
C ILE A 33 3.30 9.55 6.32
N PRO A 34 4.45 10.26 6.39
CA PRO A 34 4.60 11.46 7.20
C PRO A 34 3.52 12.50 6.92
N GLU A 35 2.97 13.05 8.00
CA GLU A 35 1.82 13.95 7.95
C GLU A 35 2.07 15.18 7.07
N HIS A 36 3.23 15.81 7.26
CA HIS A 36 3.66 16.99 6.51
C HIS A 36 3.78 16.74 5.00
N TYR A 37 3.83 15.48 4.57
CA TYR A 37 3.87 15.10 3.17
C TYR A 37 2.50 14.63 2.67
N ARG A 38 1.84 13.68 3.37
CA ARG A 38 0.53 13.13 2.96
C ARG A 38 -0.61 14.14 2.93
N ASN A 39 -0.49 15.25 3.67
CA ASN A 39 -1.48 16.32 3.70
C ASN A 39 -1.22 17.41 2.64
N THR A 40 -0.17 17.28 1.83
CA THR A 40 0.08 18.19 0.70
C THR A 40 -0.62 17.68 -0.56
N HIS A 41 -1.01 18.59 -1.45
CA HIS A 41 -1.62 18.23 -2.74
C HIS A 41 -0.72 17.32 -3.59
N GLN A 42 0.59 17.59 -3.59
CA GLN A 42 1.57 16.78 -4.29
C GLN A 42 1.68 15.37 -3.69
N GLY A 43 1.77 15.28 -2.35
CA GLY A 43 1.86 14.00 -1.66
C GLY A 43 0.62 13.14 -1.86
N GLN A 44 -0.59 13.71 -1.81
CA GLN A 44 -1.83 12.98 -2.09
C GLN A 44 -1.83 12.37 -3.50
N ARG A 45 -1.49 13.18 -4.51
CA ARG A 45 -1.40 12.72 -5.91
C ARG A 45 -0.36 11.61 -6.08
N GLU A 46 0.79 11.74 -5.43
CA GLU A 46 1.86 10.75 -5.52
C GLU A 46 1.48 9.43 -4.82
N ILE A 47 0.81 9.49 -3.68
CA ILE A 47 0.28 8.32 -2.97
C ILE A 47 -0.76 7.60 -3.83
N GLU A 48 -1.73 8.31 -4.40
CA GLU A 48 -2.76 7.73 -5.26
C GLU A 48 -2.15 7.09 -6.52
N LYS A 49 -1.21 7.80 -7.16
CA LYS A 49 -0.48 7.27 -8.31
C LYS A 49 0.27 5.98 -7.95
N THR A 50 0.99 5.99 -6.83
CA THR A 50 1.77 4.83 -6.36
C THR A 50 0.86 3.63 -6.04
N LEU A 51 -0.28 3.86 -5.40
CA LEU A 51 -1.26 2.81 -5.13
C LEU A 51 -1.81 2.21 -6.42
N LYS A 52 -2.13 3.06 -7.41
CA LYS A 52 -2.61 2.62 -8.73
C LYS A 52 -1.55 1.80 -9.46
N GLU A 53 -0.29 2.24 -9.44
CA GLU A 53 0.84 1.49 -10.00
C GLU A 53 0.98 0.12 -9.32
N LEU A 54 0.98 0.06 -7.98
CA LEU A 54 1.08 -1.20 -7.24
C LEU A 54 -0.08 -2.17 -7.52
N VAL A 55 -1.29 -1.66 -7.75
CA VAL A 55 -2.45 -2.48 -8.16
C VAL A 55 -2.27 -2.98 -9.59
N ASN A 56 -1.85 -2.11 -10.52
CA ASN A 56 -1.65 -2.47 -11.92
C ASN A 56 -0.51 -3.50 -12.08
N ASP A 57 0.58 -3.35 -11.33
CA ASP A 57 1.70 -4.30 -11.26
C ASP A 57 1.29 -5.62 -10.57
N GLY A 58 0.12 -5.64 -9.93
CA GLY A 58 -0.42 -6.77 -9.19
C GLY A 58 0.30 -7.03 -7.86
N TRP A 59 1.08 -6.07 -7.36
CA TRP A 59 1.85 -6.20 -6.11
C TRP A 59 0.97 -6.08 -4.86
N ILE A 60 -0.09 -5.28 -4.95
CA ILE A 60 -1.13 -5.20 -3.91
C ILE A 60 -2.49 -5.58 -4.47
N ILE A 61 -3.36 -6.06 -3.60
CA ILE A 61 -4.75 -6.37 -3.88
C ILE A 61 -5.61 -5.48 -2.98
N ILE A 62 -6.56 -4.76 -3.58
CA ILE A 62 -7.54 -3.95 -2.85
C ILE A 62 -8.92 -4.62 -2.98
N VAL A 63 -9.59 -4.81 -1.85
CA VAL A 63 -10.93 -5.40 -1.77
C VAL A 63 -11.84 -4.49 -0.95
N LEU A 64 -13.10 -4.34 -1.38
CA LEU A 64 -14.12 -3.68 -0.59
C LEU A 64 -14.66 -4.65 0.47
N LYS A 65 -14.68 -4.22 1.73
CA LYS A 65 -15.27 -4.96 2.84
C LYS A 65 -16.42 -4.18 3.45
N LYS A 66 -17.57 -4.82 3.58
CA LYS A 66 -18.69 -4.26 4.34
C LYS A 66 -18.30 -4.16 5.81
N THR A 67 -18.44 -2.98 6.37
CA THR A 67 -18.31 -2.71 7.79
C THR A 67 -19.68 -2.30 8.34
N GLY A 68 -19.89 -2.39 9.65
CA GLY A 68 -21.18 -2.04 10.25
C GLY A 68 -21.65 -0.61 9.99
N LYS A 69 -20.78 0.26 9.45
CA LYS A 69 -21.07 1.66 9.09
C LYS A 69 -20.99 1.94 7.58
N GLY A 70 -20.70 0.95 6.73
CA GLY A 70 -20.51 1.18 5.30
C GLY A 70 -19.68 0.11 4.60
N SER A 71 -18.80 0.53 3.69
CA SER A 71 -17.81 -0.33 3.07
C SER A 71 -16.47 0.38 3.04
N ASP A 72 -15.41 -0.34 3.41
CA ASP A 72 -14.06 0.19 3.49
C ASP A 72 -13.15 -0.57 2.53
N GLU A 73 -12.21 0.14 1.90
CA GLU A 73 -11.15 -0.47 1.10
C GLU A 73 -10.12 -1.12 2.02
N HIS A 74 -9.88 -2.40 1.80
CA HIS A 74 -8.88 -3.18 2.50
C HIS A 74 -7.79 -3.60 1.51
N VAL A 75 -6.53 -3.55 1.95
CA VAL A 75 -5.36 -3.83 1.12
C VAL A 75 -4.52 -4.96 1.72
N SER A 76 -3.97 -5.81 0.85
CA SER A 76 -2.95 -6.79 1.18
C SER A 76 -1.89 -6.92 0.09
N LEU A 77 -0.72 -7.44 0.43
CA LEU A 77 0.29 -7.78 -0.56
C LEU A 77 -0.10 -9.07 -1.30
N ASN A 78 0.18 -9.11 -2.60
CA ASN A 78 -0.03 -10.30 -3.40
C ASN A 78 1.10 -11.32 -3.15
N GLN A 79 0.74 -12.48 -2.61
CA GLN A 79 1.70 -13.57 -2.34
C GLN A 79 2.40 -14.08 -3.60
N ARG A 80 1.78 -13.94 -4.78
CA ARG A 80 2.39 -14.32 -6.06
C ARG A 80 3.51 -13.38 -6.51
N LYS A 81 3.64 -12.22 -5.86
CA LYS A 81 4.62 -11.17 -6.17
C LYS A 81 5.71 -11.02 -5.12
N VAL A 82 5.82 -11.96 -4.17
CA VAL A 82 6.80 -11.89 -3.06
C VAL A 82 8.23 -11.69 -3.57
N GLN A 83 8.65 -12.45 -4.59
CA GLN A 83 10.01 -12.35 -5.11
C GLN A 83 10.30 -10.96 -5.72
N GLU A 84 9.40 -10.45 -6.57
CA GLU A 84 9.52 -9.11 -7.17
C GLU A 84 9.55 -8.02 -6.09
N ILE A 85 8.66 -8.09 -5.11
CA ILE A 85 8.59 -7.14 -4.00
C ILE A 85 9.88 -7.18 -3.16
N GLN A 86 10.40 -8.37 -2.85
CA GLN A 86 11.64 -8.49 -2.07
C GLN A 86 12.85 -7.98 -2.83
N GLN A 87 12.95 -8.27 -4.14
CA GLN A 87 14.02 -7.73 -4.99
C GLN A 87 14.00 -6.21 -4.98
N PHE A 88 12.83 -5.59 -5.16
CA PHE A 88 12.66 -4.15 -5.07
C PHE A 88 13.10 -3.59 -3.71
N MET A 89 12.66 -4.22 -2.61
CA MET A 89 12.99 -3.78 -1.26
C MET A 89 14.47 -3.87 -0.91
N ASN A 90 15.24 -4.74 -1.59
CA ASN A 90 16.69 -4.91 -1.38
C ASN A 90 17.55 -3.99 -2.26
N GLN A 91 16.98 -3.37 -3.31
CA GLN A 91 17.71 -2.52 -4.26
C GLN A 91 17.72 -1.03 -3.87
N ILE A 92 16.94 -0.63 -2.86
CA ILE A 92 16.73 0.76 -2.41
C ILE A 92 17.10 0.89 -0.93
#